data_AF-A0A7C4VED1-F1
#
_entry.id   AF-A0A7C4VED1-F1
#
_cell.length_a   1.000
_cell.length_b   1.000
_cell.length_c   1.000
_cell.angle_alpha   90.00
_cell.angle_beta   90.00
_cell.angle_gamma   90.00
#
_symmetry.space_group_name_H-M   'P 1'
#
loop_
_entity.id
_entity.type
_entity.pdbx_description
1 polymer ?
#
loop_
_entity_poly.entity_id
_entity_poly.type
_entity_poly.pdbx_seq_one_letter_code
_entity_poly.pdbx_strand_id
1 'polypeptide(L)'
;MWLLESYDEKSVTFILFRVALFVMVNRLQTITTRVPDEIYQDIKKIESEEKTERAEVIRRLLADAIKRWKLKRALDTLREGKMTLRSAAKLAGLTYIEMMDEVEKVGIPLDYTIADLQLDLEAFKKKEK
;
A
#
# COMPACT_ATOMS: atom_id res chain seq x y z
N MET A 1 53.56 -4.83 -2.41
CA MET A 1 53.01 -5.88 -1.52
C MET A 1 52.80 -5.28 -0.12
N TRP A 2 51.95 -4.26 0.01
CA TRP A 2 51.66 -3.55 1.29
C TRP A 2 50.34 -2.76 1.20
N LEU A 3 49.33 -3.27 0.48
CA LEU A 3 48.06 -2.55 0.26
C LEU A 3 46.80 -3.37 0.59
N LEU A 4 46.93 -4.57 1.17
CA LEU A 4 45.79 -5.45 1.46
C LEU A 4 45.60 -5.74 2.95
N GLU A 5 46.32 -5.07 3.84
CA GLU A 5 46.35 -5.43 5.28
C GLU A 5 45.66 -4.42 6.20
N SER A 6 44.93 -3.45 5.63
CA SER A 6 44.18 -2.44 6.39
C SER A 6 42.67 -2.46 6.10
N TYR A 7 42.10 -3.65 5.90
CA TYR A 7 40.65 -3.80 5.82
C TYR A 7 40.11 -4.30 7.18
N ASP A 8 39.43 -3.40 7.90
CA ASP A 8 38.84 -3.65 9.22
C ASP A 8 37.72 -4.70 9.18
N GLU A 9 37.87 -5.78 9.94
CA GLU A 9 36.93 -6.91 10.06
C GLU A 9 35.50 -6.47 10.41
N LYS A 10 35.36 -5.39 11.20
CA LYS A 10 34.07 -4.84 11.60
C LYS A 10 33.38 -4.12 10.44
N SER A 11 34.13 -3.44 9.58
CA SER A 11 33.61 -2.83 8.35
C SER A 11 33.12 -3.89 7.36
N VAL A 12 33.82 -5.03 7.22
CA VAL A 12 33.38 -6.13 6.35
C VAL A 12 32.08 -6.74 6.85
N THR A 13 32.00 -7.00 8.15
CA THR A 13 30.82 -7.56 8.80
C THR A 13 29.62 -6.64 8.67
N PHE A 14 29.83 -5.32 8.82
CA PHE A 14 28.78 -4.33 8.65
C PHE A 14 28.28 -4.23 7.21
N ILE A 15 29.19 -4.26 6.22
CA ILE A 15 28.82 -4.26 4.80
C ILE A 15 28.07 -5.54 4.44
N LEU A 16 28.57 -6.71 4.87
CA LEU A 16 27.90 -7.99 4.67
C LEU A 16 26.51 -7.99 5.30
N PHE A 17 26.35 -7.41 6.50
CA PHE A 17 25.05 -7.28 7.16
C PHE A 17 24.11 -6.33 6.39
N ARG A 18 24.61 -5.19 5.89
CA ARG A 18 23.79 -4.26 5.08
C ARG A 18 23.37 -4.88 3.76
N VAL A 19 24.26 -5.62 3.11
CA VAL A 19 23.97 -6.36 1.88
C VAL A 19 22.95 -7.47 2.15
N ALA A 20 23.14 -8.25 3.22
CA ALA A 20 22.19 -9.28 3.63
C ALA A 20 20.81 -8.69 3.97
N LEU A 21 20.77 -7.57 4.69
CA LEU A 21 19.54 -6.84 5.02
C LEU A 21 18.84 -6.33 3.75
N PHE A 22 19.59 -5.79 2.78
CA PHE A 22 19.04 -5.31 1.51
C PHE A 22 18.44 -6.44 0.66
N VAL A 23 19.14 -7.58 0.58
CA VAL A 23 18.65 -8.78 -0.13
C VAL A 23 17.43 -9.38 0.59
N MET A 24 17.39 -9.36 1.92
CA MET A 24 16.28 -9.92 2.70
C MET A 24 14.97 -9.13 2.55
N VAL A 25 15.05 -7.82 2.30
CA VAL A 25 13.87 -6.93 2.18
C VAL A 25 13.16 -7.06 0.82
N ASN A 26 13.85 -7.45 -0.26
CA ASN A 26 13.29 -7.51 -1.62
C ASN A 26 13.00 -8.94 -2.08
N ARG A 27 11.99 -9.59 -1.50
CA ARG A 27 11.50 -10.90 -1.97
C ARG A 27 10.64 -10.71 -3.23
N LEU A 28 11.28 -10.64 -4.40
CA LEU A 28 10.57 -10.65 -5.68
C LEU A 28 10.05 -12.06 -6.00
N GLN A 29 8.81 -12.15 -6.49
CA GLN A 29 8.17 -13.39 -6.92
C GLN A 29 7.76 -13.24 -8.39
N THR A 30 7.93 -14.30 -9.18
CA THR A 30 7.56 -14.28 -10.61
C THR A 30 6.17 -14.84 -10.80
N ILE A 31 5.31 -14.09 -11.49
CA ILE A 31 3.98 -14.54 -11.90
C ILE A 31 4.02 -14.71 -13.42
N THR A 32 3.61 -15.89 -13.92
CA THR A 32 3.50 -16.16 -15.35
C THR A 32 2.04 -16.45 -15.70
N THR A 33 1.54 -15.81 -16.76
CA THR A 33 0.18 -16.04 -17.28
C THR A 33 0.13 -15.68 -18.75
N ARG A 34 -0.82 -16.28 -19.48
CA ARG A 34 -1.13 -15.89 -20.86
C ARG A 34 -2.20 -14.81 -20.82
N VAL A 35 -2.01 -13.77 -21.64
CA VAL A 35 -2.97 -12.66 -21.77
C VAL A 35 -3.55 -12.66 -23.19
N PRO A 36 -4.81 -12.23 -23.37
CA PRO A 36 -5.36 -11.92 -24.69
C PRO A 36 -4.50 -10.90 -25.44
N ASP A 37 -4.52 -10.95 -26.78
CA ASP A 37 -3.72 -10.05 -27.63
C ASP A 37 -4.07 -8.57 -27.37
N GLU A 38 -5.33 -8.25 -27.13
CA GLU A 38 -5.80 -6.89 -26.81
C GLU A 38 -5.03 -6.29 -25.62
N ILE A 39 -4.92 -7.04 -24.51
CA ILE A 39 -4.17 -6.59 -23.32
C ILE A 39 -2.68 -6.43 -23.63
N TYR A 40 -2.13 -7.33 -24.45
CA TYR A 40 -0.73 -7.26 -24.85
C TYR A 40 -0.44 -5.99 -25.66
N GLN A 41 -1.31 -5.64 -26.62
CA GLN A 41 -1.15 -4.42 -27.42
C GLN A 41 -1.29 -3.16 -26.56
N ASP A 42 -2.23 -3.13 -25.61
CA ASP A 42 -2.40 -2.01 -24.69
C ASP A 42 -1.14 -1.79 -23.82
N ILE A 43 -0.56 -2.86 -23.27
CA ILE A 43 0.70 -2.78 -22.50
C ILE A 43 1.83 -2.25 -23.39
N LYS A 44 1.95 -2.77 -24.62
CA LYS A 44 2.99 -2.33 -25.56
C LYS A 44 2.86 -0.85 -25.93
N LYS A 45 1.63 -0.34 -26.05
CA LYS A 45 1.37 1.08 -26.27
C LYS A 45 1.85 1.91 -25.08
N ILE A 46 1.52 1.51 -23.86
CA ILE A 46 1.96 2.19 -22.62
C ILE A 46 3.49 2.19 -22.49
N GLU A 47 4.15 1.07 -22.78
CA GLU A 47 5.62 0.96 -22.82
C GLU A 47 6.22 2.05 -23.72
N SER A 48 5.65 2.24 -24.92
CA SER A 48 6.13 3.20 -25.91
C SER A 48 5.88 4.65 -25.52
N GLU A 49 4.72 4.95 -24.93
CA GLU A 49 4.33 6.30 -24.53
C GLU A 49 5.13 6.77 -23.31
N GLU A 50 5.32 5.89 -22.33
CA GLU A 50 6.01 6.21 -21.09
C GLU A 50 7.53 5.96 -21.13
N LYS A 51 8.03 5.28 -22.17
CA LYS A 51 9.44 4.86 -22.29
C LYS A 51 9.91 4.04 -21.09
N THR A 52 9.08 3.09 -20.64
CA THR A 52 9.35 2.22 -19.49
C THR A 52 9.38 0.75 -19.89
N GLU A 53 10.05 -0.08 -19.09
CA GLU A 53 10.10 -1.52 -19.32
C GLU A 53 8.77 -2.22 -19.04
N ARG A 54 8.49 -3.29 -19.78
CA ARG A 54 7.29 -4.14 -19.62
C ARG A 54 6.98 -4.50 -18.17
N ALA A 55 8.00 -4.97 -17.47
CA ALA A 55 7.86 -5.45 -16.10
C ALA A 55 7.46 -4.32 -15.14
N GLU A 56 7.93 -3.09 -15.39
CA GLU A 56 7.55 -1.90 -14.62
C GLU A 56 6.08 -1.55 -14.86
N VAL A 57 5.68 -1.46 -16.13
CA VAL A 57 4.30 -1.18 -16.53
C VAL A 57 3.34 -2.18 -15.90
N ILE A 58 3.62 -3.48 -16.07
CA ILE A 58 2.79 -4.56 -15.52
C ILE A 58 2.71 -4.46 -14.00
N ARG A 59 3.84 -4.26 -13.30
CA ARG A 59 3.85 -4.20 -11.84
C ARG A 59 3.03 -3.03 -11.31
N ARG A 60 3.16 -1.85 -11.93
CA ARG A 60 2.40 -0.66 -11.56
C ARG A 60 0.90 -0.84 -11.82
N LEU A 61 0.52 -1.31 -13.02
CA LEU A 61 -0.88 -1.56 -13.36
C LEU A 61 -1.53 -2.58 -12.42
N LEU A 62 -0.81 -3.66 -12.07
CA LEU A 62 -1.28 -4.66 -11.11
C LEU A 62 -1.40 -4.07 -9.70
N ALA A 63 -0.45 -3.26 -9.25
CA ALA A 63 -0.52 -2.60 -7.95
C ALA A 63 -1.76 -1.69 -7.84
N ASP A 64 -2.03 -0.91 -8.89
CA ASP A 64 -3.21 -0.04 -8.95
C ASP A 64 -4.52 -0.83 -9.01
N ALA A 65 -4.53 -1.95 -9.76
CA ALA A 65 -5.68 -2.85 -9.80
C ALA A 65 -5.96 -3.46 -8.44
N ILE A 66 -4.93 -3.94 -7.72
CA ILE A 66 -5.05 -4.50 -6.37
C ILE A 66 -5.54 -3.43 -5.38
N LYS A 67 -5.00 -2.20 -5.45
CA LYS A 67 -5.45 -1.09 -4.58
C LYS A 67 -6.94 -0.80 -4.77
N ARG A 68 -7.38 -0.69 -6.03
CA ARG A 68 -8.81 -0.49 -6.37
C ARG A 68 -9.69 -1.64 -5.90
N TRP A 69 -9.23 -2.87 -6.07
CA TRP A 69 -9.94 -4.06 -5.60
C TRP A 69 -10.09 -4.07 -4.07
N LYS A 70 -9.03 -3.76 -3.33
CA LYS A 70 -9.04 -3.69 -1.86
C LYS A 70 -10.01 -2.63 -1.35
N LEU A 71 -9.98 -1.44 -1.95
CA LEU A 71 -10.89 -0.35 -1.59
C LEU A 71 -12.35 -0.75 -1.83
N LYS A 72 -12.66 -1.26 -3.03
CA LYS A 72 -14.01 -1.74 -3.35
C LYS A 72 -14.47 -2.79 -2.33
N ARG A 73 -13.62 -3.78 -2.04
CA ARG A 73 -13.94 -4.84 -1.08
C ARG A 73 -14.18 -4.29 0.33
N ALA A 74 -13.40 -3.31 0.76
CA ALA A 74 -13.54 -2.68 2.07
C ALA A 74 -14.87 -1.89 2.19
N LEU A 75 -15.28 -1.20 1.13
CA LEU A 75 -16.56 -0.49 1.09
C LEU A 75 -17.75 -1.46 1.06
N ASP A 76 -17.67 -2.52 0.26
CA ASP A 76 -18.72 -3.54 0.17
C ASP A 76 -18.95 -4.22 1.54
N THR A 77 -17.88 -4.62 2.23
CA THR A 77 -18.00 -5.27 3.55
C THR A 77 -18.46 -4.31 4.65
N LEU A 78 -18.15 -3.01 4.53
CA LEU A 78 -18.66 -1.98 5.43
C LEU A 78 -20.17 -1.78 5.23
N ARG A 79 -20.63 -1.71 3.98
CA ARG A 79 -22.06 -1.61 3.65
C ARG A 79 -22.86 -2.83 4.13
N GLU A 80 -22.24 -4.01 4.10
CA GLU A 80 -22.83 -5.24 4.64
C GLU A 80 -22.79 -5.32 6.18
N GLY A 81 -22.19 -4.34 6.88
CA GLY A 81 -22.03 -4.34 8.33
C GLY A 81 -21.06 -5.40 8.88
N LYS A 82 -20.23 -6.01 8.01
CA LYS A 82 -19.32 -7.12 8.37
C LYS A 82 -17.97 -6.66 8.91
N MET A 83 -17.61 -5.40 8.69
CA MET A 83 -16.34 -4.82 9.12
C MET A 83 -16.54 -3.42 9.70
N THR A 84 -15.71 -3.05 10.68
CA THR A 84 -15.64 -1.67 11.16
C THR A 84 -14.85 -0.79 10.20
N LEU A 85 -15.07 0.53 10.27
CA LEU A 85 -14.34 1.52 9.46
C LEU A 85 -12.81 1.38 9.60
N ARG A 86 -12.31 1.14 10.83
CA ARG A 86 -10.88 0.93 11.09
C ARG A 86 -10.34 -0.31 10.37
N SER A 87 -11.08 -1.41 10.39
CA SER A 87 -10.68 -2.64 9.70
C SER A 87 -10.76 -2.48 8.18
N ALA A 88 -11.74 -1.73 7.69
CA ALA A 88 -11.89 -1.41 6.27
C ALA A 88 -10.72 -0.55 5.76
N ALA A 89 -10.32 0.47 6.53
CA ALA A 89 -9.14 1.29 6.24
C ALA A 89 -7.87 0.44 6.13
N LYS A 90 -7.66 -0.47 7.08
CA LYS A 90 -6.53 -1.40 7.07
C LYS A 90 -6.53 -2.31 5.83
N LEU A 91 -7.69 -2.80 5.39
CA LEU A 91 -7.81 -3.62 4.18
C LEU A 91 -7.48 -2.81 2.92
N ALA A 92 -8.01 -1.59 2.82
CA ALA A 92 -7.76 -0.68 1.70
C ALA A 92 -6.32 -0.14 1.65
N GLY A 93 -5.58 -0.25 2.77
CA GLY A 93 -4.25 0.37 2.90
C GLY A 93 -4.34 1.89 3.02
N LEU A 94 -5.43 2.38 3.61
CA LEU A 94 -5.70 3.79 3.86
C LEU A 94 -5.59 4.10 5.35
N THR A 95 -5.35 5.36 5.67
CA THR A 95 -5.56 5.88 7.02
C THR A 95 -7.06 5.90 7.36
N TYR A 96 -7.36 6.05 8.65
CA TYR A 96 -8.74 6.13 9.11
C TYR A 96 -9.49 7.32 8.50
N ILE A 97 -8.82 8.48 8.37
CA ILE A 97 -9.39 9.71 7.77
C ILE A 97 -9.64 9.50 6.28
N GLU A 98 -8.65 9.01 5.52
CA GLU A 98 -8.85 8.74 4.08
C GLU A 98 -9.99 7.74 3.84
N MET A 99 -10.17 6.76 4.72
CA MET A 99 -11.30 5.84 4.61
C MET A 99 -12.64 6.50 4.90
N MET A 100 -12.71 7.48 5.80
CA MET A 100 -13.94 8.28 6.00
C MET A 100 -14.32 9.01 4.71
N ASP A 101 -13.35 9.67 4.07
CA ASP A 101 -13.58 10.40 2.81
C ASP A 101 -14.11 9.47 1.72
N GLU A 102 -13.55 8.26 1.59
CA GLU A 102 -14.03 7.26 0.62
C GLU A 102 -15.43 6.73 0.94
N VAL A 103 -15.78 6.62 2.23
CA VAL A 103 -17.11 6.21 2.67
C VAL A 103 -18.16 7.29 2.39
N GLU A 104 -17.82 8.55 2.65
CA GLU A 104 -18.67 9.71 2.40
C GLU A 104 -18.99 9.83 0.90
N LYS A 105 -17.99 9.69 0.03
CA LYS A 105 -18.17 9.70 -1.44
C LYS A 105 -19.17 8.68 -1.95
N VAL A 106 -19.26 7.52 -1.30
CA VAL A 106 -20.12 6.39 -1.72
C VAL A 106 -21.44 6.37 -0.92
N GLY A 107 -21.62 7.31 0.01
CA GLY A 107 -22.85 7.50 0.78
C GLY A 107 -23.16 6.32 1.70
N ILE A 108 -22.15 5.63 2.23
CA ILE A 108 -22.38 4.60 3.26
C ILE A 108 -22.61 5.35 4.58
N PRO A 109 -23.80 5.22 5.22
CA PRO A 109 -24.06 5.88 6.48
C PRO A 109 -23.13 5.29 7.55
N LEU A 110 -22.24 6.14 8.06
CA LEU A 110 -21.50 5.85 9.28
C LEU A 110 -22.40 6.31 10.43
N ASP A 111 -22.66 5.42 11.39
CA ASP A 111 -23.37 5.78 12.64
C ASP A 111 -22.55 6.75 13.54
N TYR A 112 -21.55 7.45 12.99
CA TYR A 112 -20.78 8.47 13.67
C TYR A 112 -21.43 9.84 13.44
N THR A 113 -22.17 10.28 14.43
CA THR A 113 -22.91 11.53 14.38
C THR A 113 -22.07 12.71 14.88
N ILE A 114 -22.49 13.93 14.56
CA ILE A 114 -21.88 15.16 15.10
C ILE A 114 -21.90 15.15 16.64
N ALA A 115 -22.87 14.47 17.26
CA ALA A 115 -22.94 14.32 18.71
C ALA A 115 -21.78 13.46 19.26
N ASP A 116 -21.37 12.41 18.55
CA ASP A 116 -20.24 11.57 18.93
C ASP A 116 -18.92 12.36 18.87
N LEU A 117 -18.77 13.22 17.85
CA LEU A 117 -17.61 14.12 17.72
C LEU A 117 -17.55 15.15 18.86
N GLN A 118 -18.69 15.70 19.28
CA GLN A 118 -18.76 16.64 20.40
C GLN A 118 -18.35 15.98 21.73
N LEU A 119 -18.81 14.75 21.98
CA LEU A 119 -18.44 13.99 23.17
C LEU A 119 -16.94 13.71 23.23
N ASP A 120 -16.33 13.35 22.09
CA ASP A 120 -14.88 13.14 22.01
C ASP A 120 -14.11 14.44 22.31
N LEU A 121 -14.53 15.58 21.78
CA LEU A 121 -13.91 16.89 22.04
C LEU A 121 -14.03 17.32 23.51
N GLU A 122 -15.17 17.06 24.14
CA GLU A 122 -15.37 17.34 25.58
C GLU A 122 -14.49 16.45 26.46
N ALA A 123 -14.34 15.17 26.10
CA ALA A 123 -13.46 14.24 26.81
C ALA A 123 -11.98 14.68 26.74
N PHE A 124 -11.54 15.22 25.60
CA PHE A 124 -10.19 15.80 25.45
C PHE A 124 -9.98 17.03 26.35
N LYS A 125 -10.93 17.97 26.37
CA LYS A 125 -10.84 19.18 27.20
C LYS A 125 -10.81 18.89 28.70
N LYS A 126 -11.46 17.80 29.13
CA LYS A 126 -11.51 17.40 30.55
C LYS A 126 -10.20 16.78 31.05
N LYS A 127 -9.35 16.26 30.16
CA LYS A 127 -8.03 15.70 30.51
C LYS A 127 -6.93 16.74 30.69
N GLU A 128 -7.15 17.98 30.24
CA GLU A 128 -6.20 19.10 30.43
C GLU A 128 -6.43 19.91 31.72
N LYS A 129 -7.39 19.50 32.56
CA LYS A 129 -7.63 20.03 33.92
C LYS A 129 -7.25 19.01 34.98
#